data_AF-A0A816TAA6-F1
#
_entry.id   AF-A0A816TAA6-F1
#
_cell.length_a   1.000
_cell.length_b   1.000
_cell.length_c   1.000
_cell.angle_alpha   90.00
_cell.angle_beta   90.00
_cell.angle_gamma   90.00
#
_symmetry.space_group_name_H-M   'P 1'
#
loop_
_entity.id
_entity.type
_entity.pdbx_description
1 polymer ?
#
loop_
_entity_poly.entity_id
_entity_poly.type
_entity_poly.pdbx_seq_one_letter_code
_entity_poly.pdbx_strand_id
1 'polypeptide(L)'
;MAIHPGGDNLIVGSKEGKMCWFDMDLSSKPYKTLKNHPKDITNVAFHRSYPLFASCSEDSTAYVFHGKVYSDLNENPLIVPLEILRGHSTSSNRGQFFTVFLTLCLFFMRLFYAYGGVCSMAGVLDCKFHPRQPWLFTAGADSVIKLYCH
;
A
#
# COMPACT_ATOMS: atom_id res chain seq x y z
N MET A 1 6.57 -1.96 -2.35
CA MET A 1 6.52 -2.00 -3.83
C MET A 1 5.48 -3.02 -4.23
N ALA A 2 4.70 -2.76 -5.27
CA ALA A 2 3.72 -3.70 -5.82
C ALA A 2 3.77 -3.69 -7.35
N ILE A 3 3.60 -4.86 -7.95
CA ILE A 3 3.58 -5.05 -9.41
C ILE A 3 2.12 -5.13 -9.85
N HIS A 4 1.79 -4.46 -10.95
CA HIS A 4 0.47 -4.51 -11.55
C HIS A 4 0.17 -5.95 -12.02
N PRO A 5 -1.06 -6.46 -11.88
CA PRO A 5 -1.39 -7.84 -12.28
C PRO A 5 -1.12 -8.15 -13.75
N GLY A 6 -1.13 -7.12 -14.61
CA GLY A 6 -0.78 -7.22 -16.03
C GLY A 6 0.71 -7.38 -16.31
N GLY A 7 1.59 -7.12 -15.33
CA GLY A 7 3.03 -7.31 -15.46
C GLY A 7 3.80 -6.02 -15.72
N ASP A 8 3.35 -5.15 -16.61
CA ASP A 8 4.20 -4.11 -17.22
C ASP A 8 4.38 -2.82 -16.39
N ASN A 9 3.55 -2.66 -15.37
CA ASN A 9 3.56 -1.47 -14.52
C ASN A 9 3.84 -1.85 -13.07
N LEU A 10 4.51 -0.97 -12.33
CA LEU A 10 4.73 -1.16 -10.89
C LEU A 10 4.62 0.16 -10.14
N ILE A 11 4.31 0.05 -8.85
CA ILE A 11 4.27 1.18 -7.92
C ILE A 11 5.25 0.99 -6.77
N VAL A 12 5.92 2.07 -6.42
CA VAL A 12 6.89 2.12 -5.32
C VAL A 12 6.51 3.26 -4.38
N GLY A 13 6.47 2.96 -3.08
CA GLY A 13 6.38 3.97 -2.02
C GLY A 13 7.76 4.42 -1.58
N SER A 14 7.91 5.72 -1.35
CA SER A 14 9.12 6.34 -0.80
C SER A 14 8.91 6.76 0.66
N LYS A 15 10.02 6.90 1.37
CA LYS A 15 10.11 7.50 2.71
C LYS A 15 9.80 9.00 2.73
N GLU A 16 9.61 9.66 1.58
CA GLU A 16 9.23 11.08 1.54
C GLU A 16 7.74 11.28 1.24
N GLY A 17 6.91 10.26 1.46
CA GLY A 17 5.48 10.32 1.11
C GLY A 17 5.20 10.35 -0.40
N LYS A 18 6.23 10.14 -1.21
CA LYS A 18 6.15 10.06 -2.67
C LYS A 18 5.83 8.63 -3.08
N MET A 19 4.75 8.46 -3.84
CA MET A 19 4.44 7.23 -4.54
C MET A 19 4.80 7.41 -6.02
N CYS A 20 5.63 6.51 -6.53
CA CYS A 20 6.09 6.54 -7.91
C CYS A 20 5.44 5.41 -8.69
N TRP A 21 4.80 5.76 -9.80
CA TRP A 21 4.35 4.85 -10.83
C TRP A 21 5.44 4.68 -11.88
N PHE A 22 5.79 3.45 -12.17
CA PHE A 22 6.77 3.09 -13.19
C PHE A 22 6.09 2.23 -14.25
N ASP A 23 6.41 2.57 -15.49
CA ASP A 23 6.11 1.79 -16.67
C ASP A 23 7.45 1.17 -17.11
N MET A 24 7.53 -0.16 -17.09
CA MET A 24 8.78 -0.87 -17.35
C MET A 24 9.19 -0.85 -18.82
N ASP A 25 8.26 -0.61 -19.73
CA ASP A 25 8.52 -0.56 -21.17
C ASP A 25 8.91 0.84 -21.63
N LEU A 26 8.45 1.88 -20.90
CA LEU A 26 8.71 3.27 -21.26
C LEU A 26 10.08 3.77 -20.80
N SER A 27 10.41 3.65 -19.51
CA SER A 27 11.63 4.24 -18.95
C SER A 27 11.97 3.73 -17.56
N SER A 28 13.24 3.84 -17.17
CA SER A 28 13.67 3.69 -15.77
C SER A 28 13.30 4.87 -14.87
N LYS A 29 12.82 5.98 -15.45
CA LYS A 29 12.29 7.13 -14.71
C LYS A 29 10.83 6.91 -14.34
N PRO A 30 10.36 7.42 -13.18
CA PRO A 30 8.96 7.29 -12.81
C PRO A 30 8.09 8.01 -13.83
N TYR A 31 7.11 7.29 -14.39
CA TYR A 31 6.09 7.84 -15.28
C TYR A 31 5.32 8.95 -14.57
N LYS A 32 4.91 8.68 -13.31
CA LYS A 32 4.22 9.67 -12.48
C LYS A 32 4.66 9.57 -11.04
N THR A 33 4.92 10.72 -10.43
CA THR A 33 5.20 10.83 -8.99
C THR A 33 4.02 11.53 -8.31
N LEU A 34 3.47 10.88 -7.30
CA LEU A 34 2.29 11.30 -6.56
C LEU A 34 2.69 11.61 -5.11
N LYS A 35 2.35 12.81 -4.63
CA LYS A 35 2.65 13.29 -3.27
C LYS A 35 1.36 13.42 -2.46
N ASN A 36 0.75 12.29 -2.15
CA ASN A 36 -0.53 12.25 -1.43
C ASN A 36 -0.34 12.18 0.08
N HIS A 37 0.77 11.59 0.54
CA HIS A 37 1.04 11.41 1.95
C HIS A 37 2.03 12.47 2.47
N PRO A 38 1.75 13.14 3.60
CA PRO A 38 2.71 14.00 4.29
C PRO A 38 3.83 13.24 4.99
N LYS A 39 3.71 11.92 5.17
CA LYS A 39 4.69 11.04 5.81
C LYS A 39 5.07 9.86 4.92
N ASP A 40 6.06 9.08 5.36
CA ASP A 40 6.56 7.87 4.73
C ASP A 40 5.45 6.90 4.34
N ILE A 41 5.56 6.33 3.14
CA ILE A 41 4.68 5.27 2.67
C ILE A 41 5.24 3.94 3.17
N THR A 42 4.45 3.23 3.96
CA THR A 42 4.82 1.96 4.59
C THR A 42 4.57 0.79 3.65
N ASN A 43 3.41 0.78 2.97
CA ASN A 43 3.09 -0.22 1.96
C ASN A 43 2.22 0.31 0.81
N VAL A 44 2.26 -0.43 -0.30
CA VAL A 44 1.46 -0.21 -1.50
C VAL A 44 0.96 -1.56 -2.01
N ALA A 45 -0.26 -1.60 -2.54
CA ALA A 45 -0.88 -2.83 -3.03
C ALA A 45 -1.75 -2.57 -4.26
N PHE A 46 -1.74 -3.52 -5.19
CA PHE A 46 -2.68 -3.59 -6.31
C PHE A 46 -3.77 -4.62 -6.03
N HIS A 47 -5.00 -4.33 -6.47
CA HIS A 47 -6.03 -5.36 -6.57
C HIS A 47 -5.76 -6.24 -7.81
N ARG A 48 -6.05 -7.54 -7.71
CA ARG A 48 -5.68 -8.51 -8.76
C ARG A 48 -6.55 -8.42 -10.04
N SER A 49 -7.84 -8.12 -9.88
CA SER A 49 -8.83 -8.13 -10.98
C SER A 49 -9.49 -6.79 -11.29
N TYR A 50 -9.36 -5.81 -10.38
CA TYR A 50 -10.01 -4.51 -10.50
C TYR A 50 -8.88 -3.50 -10.67
N PRO A 51 -9.07 -2.44 -11.47
CA PRO A 51 -8.08 -1.38 -11.66
C PRO A 51 -8.02 -0.45 -10.43
N LEU A 52 -7.76 -1.04 -9.27
CA LEU A 52 -7.68 -0.38 -7.98
C LEU A 52 -6.32 -0.65 -7.35
N PHE A 53 -5.79 0.37 -6.69
CA PHE A 53 -4.59 0.25 -5.90
C PHE A 53 -4.67 1.14 -4.67
N ALA A 54 -3.87 0.80 -3.66
CA ALA A 54 -3.86 1.51 -2.40
C ALA A 54 -2.44 1.82 -1.96
N SER A 55 -2.28 2.96 -1.30
CA SER A 55 -1.07 3.32 -0.56
C SER A 55 -1.43 3.52 0.91
N CYS A 56 -0.54 3.10 1.81
CA CYS A 56 -0.69 3.32 3.23
C CYS A 56 0.56 3.98 3.81
N SER A 57 0.37 4.77 4.86
CA SER A 57 1.42 5.62 5.40
C SER A 57 1.38 5.72 6.93
N GLU A 58 2.50 6.17 7.49
CA GLU A 58 2.65 6.51 8.90
C GLU A 58 1.77 7.70 9.34
N ASP A 59 1.13 8.39 8.41
CA ASP A 59 0.14 9.43 8.68
C ASP A 59 -1.21 8.88 9.20
N SER A 60 -1.31 7.55 9.36
CA SER A 60 -2.53 6.83 9.77
C SER A 60 -3.67 6.88 8.75
N THR A 61 -3.34 7.17 7.49
CA THR A 61 -4.26 7.16 6.37
C THR A 61 -3.86 6.10 5.35
N ALA A 62 -4.86 5.57 4.66
CA ALA A 62 -4.65 4.82 3.44
C ALA A 62 -5.40 5.53 2.29
N TYR A 63 -4.73 5.75 1.18
CA TYR A 63 -5.37 6.28 -0.02
C TYR A 63 -5.73 5.13 -0.95
N VAL A 64 -6.94 5.21 -1.51
CA VAL A 64 -7.40 4.31 -2.56
C VAL A 64 -7.47 5.08 -3.87
N PHE A 65 -6.96 4.48 -4.93
CA PHE A 65 -6.88 5.05 -6.25
C PHE A 65 -7.48 4.10 -7.28
N HIS A 66 -8.02 4.69 -8.34
CA HIS A 66 -8.29 4.01 -9.59
C HIS A 66 -7.04 4.10 -10.47
N GLY A 67 -6.50 2.95 -10.85
CA GLY A 67 -5.32 2.83 -11.72
C GLY A 67 -5.61 1.87 -12.84
N LYS A 68 -6.05 2.40 -13.99
CA LYS A 68 -6.33 1.59 -15.18
C LYS A 68 -5.15 1.67 -16.14
N VAL A 69 -4.54 0.51 -16.38
CA VAL A 69 -3.58 0.31 -17.46
C VAL A 69 -4.34 -0.20 -18.67
N TYR A 70 -4.12 0.42 -19.83
CA TYR A 70 -4.70 0.00 -21.10
C TYR A 70 -3.79 -1.03 -21.78
N SER A 71 -4.39 -1.97 -22.50
CA SER A 71 -3.64 -2.92 -23.33
C SER A 71 -3.00 -2.27 -24.55
N ASP A 72 -3.56 -1.14 -24.97
CA ASP A 72 -3.16 -0.46 -26.18
C ASP A 72 -1.97 0.45 -25.85
N LEU A 73 -0.83 0.20 -26.50
CA LEU A 73 0.43 0.92 -26.29
C LEU A 73 0.35 2.44 -26.51
N ASN A 74 -0.76 2.91 -27.12
CA ASN A 74 -0.96 4.32 -27.43
C ASN A 74 -1.78 5.07 -26.35
N GLU A 75 -2.32 4.37 -25.36
CA GLU A 75 -3.11 4.97 -24.27
C GLU A 75 -2.33 5.00 -22.95
N ASN A 76 -2.26 6.20 -22.36
CA ASN A 76 -1.60 6.42 -21.09
C ASN A 76 -2.41 5.82 -19.92
N PRO A 77 -1.76 5.30 -18.87
CA PRO A 77 -2.46 4.77 -17.70
C PRO A 77 -3.24 5.89 -16.98
N LEU A 78 -4.51 5.60 -16.67
CA LEU A 78 -5.39 6.52 -15.96
C LEU A 78 -5.21 6.32 -14.45
N ILE A 79 -4.72 7.36 -13.77
CA ILE A 79 -4.51 7.36 -12.32
C ILE A 79 -5.35 8.45 -11.68
N VAL A 80 -6.34 8.06 -10.87
CA VAL A 80 -7.31 8.96 -10.23
C VAL A 80 -7.41 8.64 -8.73
N PRO A 81 -7.22 9.61 -7.82
CA PRO A 81 -7.50 9.40 -6.39
C PRO A 81 -9.00 9.25 -6.17
N LEU A 82 -9.42 8.24 -5.40
CA LEU A 82 -10.82 7.98 -5.11
C LEU A 82 -11.18 8.42 -3.68
N GLU A 83 -10.55 7.78 -2.69
CA GLU A 83 -10.97 7.93 -1.30
C GLU A 83 -9.76 7.94 -0.36
N ILE A 84 -9.89 8.70 0.73
CA ILE A 84 -8.93 8.74 1.84
C ILE A 84 -9.56 8.00 3.01
N LEU A 85 -9.04 6.81 3.27
CA LEU A 85 -9.45 5.96 4.37
C LEU A 85 -8.75 6.44 5.64
N ARG A 86 -9.54 7.05 6.53
CA ARG A 86 -9.11 7.52 7.84
C ARG A 86 -9.78 6.66 8.88
N GLY A 87 -9.00 6.21 9.86
CA GLY A 87 -9.56 5.40 10.93
C GLY A 87 -8.53 4.88 11.91
N HIS A 88 -7.27 4.72 11.49
CA HIS A 88 -6.23 4.31 12.41
C HIS A 88 -5.83 5.47 13.31
N SER A 89 -5.55 5.15 14.57
CA SER A 89 -5.11 6.16 15.53
C SER A 89 -3.59 6.31 15.47
N THR A 90 -3.12 7.56 15.51
CA THR A 90 -1.69 7.90 15.64
C THR A 90 -1.23 7.68 17.09
N SER A 91 -1.33 6.46 17.63
CA SER A 91 -0.78 6.18 18.95
C SER A 91 0.72 5.94 18.85
N SER A 92 1.53 6.93 19.25
CA SER A 92 2.98 6.76 19.50
C SER A 92 3.19 6.01 20.82
N ASN A 93 2.51 4.89 21.01
CA ASN A 93 2.79 4.01 22.14
C ASN A 93 3.84 3.01 21.69
N ARG A 94 4.97 3.01 22.40
CA ARG A 94 5.99 1.95 22.33
C ARG A 94 5.34 0.65 22.83
N GLY A 95 4.62 -0.04 21.96
CA GLY A 95 3.75 -1.17 22.28
C GLY A 95 4.14 -2.44 21.53
N GLN A 96 4.15 -3.55 22.26
CA GLN A 96 4.67 -4.86 21.87
C GLN A 96 3.98 -5.46 20.64
N PHE A 97 4.76 -6.19 19.84
CA PHE A 97 4.33 -6.93 18.65
C PHE A 97 3.20 -7.92 18.98
N PHE A 98 1.95 -7.57 18.67
CA PHE A 98 0.87 -8.55 18.58
C PHE A 98 0.78 -9.09 17.15
N THR A 99 1.34 -10.28 16.97
CA THR A 99 1.20 -11.09 15.75
C THR A 99 -0.26 -11.51 15.59
N VAL A 100 -1.06 -10.73 14.86
CA VAL A 100 -2.39 -11.20 14.43
C VAL A 100 -2.20 -12.03 13.16
N PHE A 101 -2.11 -13.34 13.38
CA PHE A 101 -2.21 -14.37 12.35
C PHE A 101 -3.52 -14.22 11.57
N LEU A 102 -3.44 -14.04 10.24
CA LEU A 102 -4.40 -14.66 9.35
C LEU A 102 -3.68 -15.68 8.48
N THR A 103 -4.15 -16.90 8.56
CA THR A 103 -3.63 -18.13 7.95
C THR A 103 -3.63 -18.03 6.42
N LEU A 104 -2.57 -17.48 5.84
CA LEU A 104 -1.93 -17.95 4.58
C LEU A 104 -0.64 -17.21 4.19
N CYS A 105 -0.09 -16.30 5.02
CA CYS A 105 1.13 -15.54 4.68
C CYS A 105 2.32 -15.83 5.61
N LEU A 106 2.55 -17.10 5.93
CA LEU A 106 3.68 -17.57 6.76
C LEU A 106 5.07 -17.35 6.13
N PHE A 107 5.18 -16.79 4.92
CA PHE A 107 6.47 -16.65 4.25
C PHE A 107 7.18 -15.31 4.48
N PHE A 108 6.47 -14.24 4.89
CA PHE A 108 7.10 -12.90 5.01
C PHE A 108 7.38 -12.45 6.45
N MET A 109 6.78 -13.09 7.45
CA MET A 109 6.96 -12.74 8.87
C MET A 109 8.24 -13.29 9.51
N ARG A 110 9.09 -13.99 8.76
CA ARG A 110 10.36 -14.57 9.27
C ARG A 110 11.58 -13.66 9.14
N LEU A 111 11.50 -12.55 8.41
CA LEU A 111 12.62 -11.63 8.18
C LEU A 111 12.63 -10.38 9.09
N PHE A 112 11.52 -10.06 9.74
CA PHE A 112 11.48 -8.92 10.69
C PHE A 112 11.96 -9.29 12.10
N TYR A 113 11.90 -10.56 12.50
CA TYR A 113 12.29 -11.01 13.85
C TYR A 113 13.81 -11.06 14.08
N ALA A 114 14.63 -10.99 13.01
CA ALA A 114 16.07 -11.23 13.11
C ALA A 114 16.95 -10.00 13.42
N TYR A 115 16.41 -8.77 13.44
CA TYR A 115 17.22 -7.54 13.45
C TYR A 115 17.03 -6.60 14.65
N GLY A 116 16.44 -7.04 15.77
CA GLY A 116 16.61 -6.41 17.09
C GLY A 116 16.50 -4.86 17.16
N GLY A 117 15.67 -4.24 16.32
CA GLY A 117 15.56 -2.78 16.22
C GLY A 117 14.30 -2.26 16.91
N VAL A 118 14.45 -1.25 17.76
CA VAL A 118 13.32 -0.45 18.27
C VAL A 118 12.81 0.39 17.10
N CYS A 119 11.86 -0.14 16.33
CA CYS A 119 11.18 0.62 15.29
C CYS A 119 9.96 1.29 15.94
N SER A 120 9.95 2.62 16.03
CA SER A 120 8.77 3.40 16.44
C SER A 120 7.72 3.29 15.34
N MET A 121 6.99 2.19 15.32
CA MET A 121 5.94 1.93 14.33
C MET A 121 4.74 2.84 14.63
N ALA A 122 4.35 3.65 13.66
CA ALA A 122 3.18 4.53 13.75
C ALA A 122 2.38 4.48 12.45
N GLY A 123 1.06 4.72 12.56
CA GLY A 123 0.15 4.76 11.42
C GLY A 123 -0.20 3.40 10.83
N VAL A 124 -0.52 3.38 9.53
CA VAL A 124 -0.93 2.15 8.84
C VAL A 124 0.33 1.42 8.40
N LEU A 125 0.50 0.18 8.84
CA LEU A 125 1.70 -0.62 8.61
C LEU A 125 1.59 -1.49 7.35
N ASP A 126 0.40 -2.04 7.09
CA ASP A 126 0.16 -2.88 5.92
C ASP A 126 -1.24 -2.64 5.36
N CYS A 127 -1.38 -2.82 4.04
CA CYS A 127 -2.66 -2.81 3.34
C CYS A 127 -2.70 -3.93 2.29
N LYS A 128 -3.83 -4.66 2.23
CA LYS A 128 -4.04 -5.77 1.30
C LYS A 128 -5.46 -5.78 0.77
N PHE A 129 -5.59 -6.01 -0.53
CA PHE A 129 -6.88 -6.19 -1.18
C PHE A 129 -7.38 -7.63 -1.05
N HIS A 130 -8.70 -7.78 -0.93
CA HIS A 130 -9.35 -9.08 -1.12
C HIS A 130 -9.14 -9.56 -2.58
N PRO A 131 -8.92 -10.86 -2.85
CA PRO A 131 -8.56 -11.34 -4.18
C PRO A 131 -9.67 -11.22 -5.24
N ARG A 132 -10.94 -11.11 -4.81
CA ARG A 132 -12.12 -11.10 -5.70
C ARG A 132 -13.02 -9.88 -5.55
N GLN A 133 -12.92 -9.17 -4.44
CA GLN A 133 -13.87 -8.13 -4.06
C GLN A 133 -13.08 -6.85 -3.86
N PRO A 134 -13.67 -5.67 -4.11
CA PRO A 134 -13.00 -4.38 -3.94
C PRO A 134 -12.89 -3.99 -2.46
N TRP A 135 -12.58 -4.95 -1.59
CA TRP A 135 -12.42 -4.74 -0.16
C TRP A 135 -10.95 -4.57 0.18
N LEU A 136 -10.66 -3.63 1.08
CA LEU A 136 -9.32 -3.35 1.55
C LEU A 136 -9.21 -3.69 3.04
N PHE A 137 -8.19 -4.46 3.38
CA PHE A 137 -7.77 -4.69 4.76
C PHE A 137 -6.58 -3.79 5.05
N THR A 138 -6.61 -3.08 6.17
CA THR A 138 -5.48 -2.29 6.68
C THR A 138 -5.13 -2.70 8.10
N ALA A 139 -3.84 -2.82 8.39
CA ALA A 139 -3.33 -3.10 9.72
C ALA A 139 -2.56 -1.88 10.23
N GLY A 140 -2.92 -1.37 11.40
CA GLY A 140 -2.28 -0.20 12.00
C GLY A 140 -1.43 -0.52 13.23
N ALA A 141 -0.58 0.43 13.61
CA ALA A 141 0.18 0.40 14.87
C ALA A 141 -0.72 0.50 16.11
N ASP A 142 -2.00 0.87 15.93
CA ASP A 142 -3.04 0.88 16.95
C ASP A 142 -3.52 -0.52 17.36
N SER A 143 -2.88 -1.59 16.87
CA SER A 143 -3.26 -2.98 17.10
C SER A 143 -4.66 -3.34 16.56
N VAL A 144 -5.17 -2.54 15.62
CA VAL A 144 -6.47 -2.75 14.99
C VAL A 144 -6.28 -3.10 13.52
N ILE A 145 -7.06 -4.08 13.04
CA ILE A 145 -7.24 -4.34 11.62
C ILE A 145 -8.59 -3.79 11.21
N LYS A 146 -8.61 -2.97 10.16
CA LYS A 146 -9.84 -2.41 9.60
C LYS A 146 -10.13 -3.05 8.25
N LEU A 147 -11.40 -3.41 8.04
CA LEU A 147 -11.94 -3.83 6.77
C LEU A 147 -12.77 -2.67 6.21
N TYR A 148 -12.43 -2.25 5.00
CA TYR A 148 -13.22 -1.31 4.21
C TYR A 148 -13.93 -2.10 3.12
N CYS A 149 -15.24 -2.24 3.30
CA CYS A 149 -16.17 -2.74 2.31
C CYS A 149 -17.18 -1.62 2.04
N HIS A 150 -17.37 -1.27 0.77
CA HIS A 150 -18.49 -0.42 0.35
C HIS A 150 -19.77 -1.27 0.25
#